data_AF-A0A920AEM5-F1
#
_entry.id   AF-A0A920AEM5-F1
#
_cell.length_a   1.000
_cell.length_b   1.000
_cell.length_c   1.000
_cell.angle_alpha   90.00
_cell.angle_beta   90.00
_cell.angle_gamma   90.00
#
_symmetry.space_group_name_H-M   'P 1'
#
loop_
_entity.id
_entity.type
_entity.pdbx_description
1 polymer ?
#
loop_
_entity_poly.entity_id
_entity_poly.type
_entity_poly.pdbx_seq_one_letter_code
_entity_poly.pdbx_strand_id
1 'polypeptide(L)'
;MELNKAIVNANLGFSPMDNGEMLIINIPPLTEERRIELVKRSKAEAENCRVSIRIARKDANDEVKSFGKDGLPEDSVKDAEDAVQKLTDKYIAKADSILKDKENDIMKV
;
A
#
# COMPACT_ATOMS: atom_id res chain seq x y z
N MET A 1 28.01 -14.71 11.82
CA MET A 1 27.14 -15.89 11.59
C MET A 1 25.66 -15.65 11.93
N GLU A 2 25.30 -14.81 12.90
CA GLU A 2 23.89 -14.55 13.25
C GLU A 2 23.07 -13.89 12.12
N LEU A 3 23.66 -12.93 11.40
CA LEU A 3 22.99 -12.26 10.28
C LEU A 3 22.63 -13.25 9.15
N ASN A 4 23.53 -14.19 8.86
CA ASN A 4 23.33 -15.25 7.87
C ASN A 4 22.17 -16.19 8.25
N LYS A 5 22.14 -16.61 9.53
CA LYS A 5 21.04 -17.43 10.07
C LYS A 5 19.70 -16.67 10.06
N ALA A 6 19.70 -15.37 10.35
CA ALA A 6 18.49 -14.56 10.33
C ALA A 6 17.87 -14.47 8.93
N ILE A 7 18.69 -14.33 7.87
CA ILE A 7 18.20 -14.28 6.47
C ILE A 7 17.59 -15.62 6.05
N VAL A 8 18.26 -16.73 6.38
CA VAL A 8 17.73 -18.07 6.08
C VAL A 8 16.44 -18.34 6.86
N ASN A 9 16.40 -17.96 8.14
CA ASN A 9 15.23 -18.14 9.00
C ASN A 9 14.06 -17.20 8.64
N ALA A 10 14.32 -16.08 7.97
CA ALA A 10 13.27 -15.20 7.44
C ALA A 10 12.47 -15.87 6.30
N ASN A 11 12.87 -17.08 5.87
CA ASN A 11 12.16 -17.93 4.93
C ASN A 11 11.91 -17.24 3.58
N LEU A 12 12.86 -16.39 3.18
CA LEU A 12 12.81 -15.62 1.95
C LEU A 12 13.25 -16.43 0.72
N GLY A 13 13.67 -17.69 0.91
CA GLY A 13 14.16 -18.57 -0.17
C GLY A 13 15.55 -18.20 -0.69
N PHE A 14 16.32 -17.41 0.06
CA PHE A 14 17.64 -16.95 -0.33
C PHE A 14 18.75 -17.77 0.31
N SER A 15 19.78 -18.08 -0.48
CA SER A 15 21.05 -18.65 -0.01
C SER A 15 22.14 -17.58 -0.07
N PRO A 16 22.30 -16.78 0.99
CA PRO A 16 23.35 -15.77 1.05
C PRO A 16 24.75 -16.38 0.95
N MET A 17 25.63 -15.78 0.13
CA MET A 17 27.07 -16.03 0.11
C MET A 17 27.79 -15.00 0.98
N ASP A 18 28.66 -15.48 1.86
CA ASP A 18 29.52 -14.66 2.71
C ASP A 18 30.94 -14.67 2.12
N ASN A 19 31.47 -13.51 1.74
CA ASN A 19 32.83 -13.38 1.20
C ASN A 19 33.85 -12.87 2.23
N GLY A 20 33.47 -12.80 3.51
CA GLY A 20 34.33 -12.33 4.61
C GLY A 20 34.21 -10.84 4.92
N GLU A 21 33.72 -10.02 3.99
CA GLU A 21 33.43 -8.59 4.20
C GLU A 21 31.94 -8.25 4.01
N MET A 22 31.27 -8.94 3.09
CA MET A 22 29.89 -8.69 2.69
C MET A 22 29.09 -9.97 2.50
N LEU A 23 27.79 -9.82 2.71
CA LEU A 23 26.78 -10.84 2.48
C LEU A 23 26.05 -10.56 1.17
N ILE A 24 26.24 -11.43 0.18
CA ILE A 24 25.70 -11.31 -1.18
C ILE A 24 24.53 -12.29 -1.35
N ILE A 25 23.36 -11.79 -1.76
CA ILE A 25 22.20 -12.63 -2.08
C ILE A 25 21.99 -12.60 -3.59
N ASN A 26 22.11 -13.77 -4.23
CA ASN A 26 21.77 -13.91 -5.65
C ASN A 26 20.26 -14.15 -5.78
N ILE A 27 19.54 -13.18 -6.35
CA ILE A 27 18.11 -13.30 -6.63
C ILE A 27 17.96 -13.86 -8.05
N PRO A 28 17.52 -15.11 -8.23
CA PRO A 28 17.24 -15.64 -9.57
C PRO A 28 16.08 -14.86 -10.20
N PRO A 29 16.02 -14.75 -11.54
CA PRO A 29 14.90 -14.13 -12.21
C PRO A 29 13.59 -14.84 -11.83
N LEU A 30 12.55 -14.06 -11.57
CA LEU A 30 11.24 -14.61 -11.25
C LEU A 30 10.65 -15.33 -12.46
N THR A 31 10.08 -16.51 -12.23
CA THR A 31 9.25 -17.22 -13.22
C THR A 31 7.98 -16.43 -13.51
N GLU A 32 7.40 -16.65 -14.69
CA GLU A 32 6.15 -15.98 -15.08
C GLU A 32 5.00 -16.27 -14.09
N GLU A 33 4.89 -17.53 -13.64
CA GLU A 33 3.89 -17.93 -12.64
C GLU A 33 4.04 -17.14 -11.33
N ARG A 34 5.28 -16.94 -10.87
CA ARG A 34 5.55 -16.17 -9.65
C ARG A 34 5.25 -14.68 -9.84
N ARG A 35 5.50 -14.12 -11.02
CA ARG A 35 5.15 -12.72 -11.34
C ARG A 35 3.63 -12.51 -11.31
N ILE A 36 2.86 -13.43 -11.90
CA ILE A 36 1.39 -13.40 -11.87
C ILE A 36 0.85 -13.45 -10.43
N GLU A 37 1.43 -14.30 -9.58
CA GLU A 37 1.04 -14.37 -8.16
C GLU A 37 1.30 -13.05 -7.43
N LEU A 38 2.46 -12.43 -7.65
CA LEU A 38 2.82 -11.14 -7.05
C LEU A 38 1.90 -10.01 -7.53
N VAL A 39 1.50 -10.01 -8.80
CA VAL A 39 0.50 -9.07 -9.34
C VAL A 39 -0.84 -9.26 -8.62
N LYS A 40 -1.31 -10.50 -8.47
CA LYS A 40 -2.57 -10.78 -7.74
C LYS A 40 -2.53 -10.27 -6.30
N ARG A 41 -1.41 -10.51 -5.59
CA ARG A 41 -1.22 -10.00 -4.22
C ARG A 41 -1.22 -8.47 -4.17
N SER A 42 -0.55 -7.83 -5.12
CA SER A 42 -0.52 -6.36 -5.21
C SER A 42 -1.92 -5.77 -5.44
N LYS A 43 -2.74 -6.39 -6.30
CA LYS A 43 -4.13 -6.00 -6.52
C LYS A 43 -4.99 -6.13 -5.26
N ALA A 44 -4.84 -7.24 -4.53
CA ALA A 44 -5.57 -7.46 -3.28
C ALA A 44 -5.23 -6.38 -2.24
N GLU A 45 -3.95 -6.04 -2.11
CA GLU A 45 -3.49 -4.99 -1.19
C GLU A 45 -4.02 -3.61 -1.59
N ALA A 46 -4.02 -3.29 -2.89
CA ALA A 46 -4.60 -2.06 -3.38
C ALA A 46 -6.10 -1.95 -3.08
N GLU A 47 -6.87 -3.04 -3.21
CA GLU A 47 -8.28 -3.03 -2.84
C GLU A 47 -8.50 -2.84 -1.34
N ASN A 48 -7.71 -3.52 -0.49
CA ASN A 48 -7.74 -3.30 0.95
C ASN A 48 -7.48 -1.83 1.29
N CYS A 49 -6.48 -1.21 0.65
CA CYS A 49 -6.18 0.21 0.82
C CYS A 49 -7.37 1.11 0.43
N ARG A 50 -8.02 0.86 -0.72
CA ARG A 50 -9.22 1.61 -1.14
C ARG A 50 -10.37 1.45 -0.15
N VAL A 51 -10.58 0.25 0.38
CA VAL A 51 -11.60 0.00 1.41
C VAL A 51 -11.30 0.82 2.67
N SER A 52 -10.05 0.81 3.16
CA SER A 52 -9.65 1.62 4.32
C SER A 52 -9.84 3.13 4.09
N ILE A 53 -9.51 3.64 2.89
CA ILE A 53 -9.73 5.06 2.55
C ILE A 53 -11.23 5.40 2.59
N ARG A 54 -12.09 4.53 2.06
CA ARG A 54 -13.55 4.75 2.08
C ARG A 54 -14.13 4.71 3.50
N ILE A 55 -13.59 3.86 4.37
CA ILE A 55 -13.97 3.81 5.79
C ILE A 55 -13.57 5.12 6.49
N ALA A 56 -12.31 5.56 6.33
CA ALA A 56 -11.83 6.81 6.91
C ALA A 56 -12.65 8.03 6.44
N ARG A 57 -13.05 8.05 5.16
CA ARG A 57 -13.97 9.09 4.64
C ARG A 57 -15.31 9.07 5.38
N LYS A 58 -15.89 7.89 5.59
CA LYS A 58 -17.16 7.75 6.29
C LYS A 58 -17.04 8.28 7.71
N ASP A 59 -16.01 7.86 8.44
CA ASP A 59 -15.77 8.27 9.82
C ASP A 59 -15.59 9.80 9.92
N ALA A 60 -14.80 10.39 9.03
CA ALA A 60 -14.62 11.84 8.96
C ALA A 60 -15.93 12.59 8.65
N ASN A 61 -16.75 12.09 7.71
CA ASN A 61 -18.03 12.71 7.38
C ASN A 61 -19.05 12.59 8.53
N ASP A 62 -19.04 11.47 9.25
CA ASP A 62 -19.91 11.27 10.42
C ASP A 62 -19.52 12.25 11.55
N GLU A 63 -18.21 12.51 11.73
CA GLU A 63 -17.69 13.52 12.66
C GLU A 63 -18.07 14.95 12.25
N VAL A 64 -17.90 15.31 10.97
CA VAL A 64 -18.30 16.61 10.42
C VAL A 64 -19.79 16.88 10.62
N LYS A 65 -20.64 15.86 10.42
CA LYS A 65 -22.08 15.97 10.71
C LYS A 65 -22.39 16.14 12.19
N SER A 66 -21.59 15.56 13.08
CA SER A 66 -21.72 15.80 14.53
C SER A 66 -21.46 17.27 14.84
N PHE A 67 -20.38 17.85 14.32
CA PHE A 67 -20.07 19.27 14.53
C PHE A 67 -21.16 20.20 13.97
N GLY A 68 -21.77 19.84 12.83
CA GLY A 68 -22.94 20.56 12.30
C GLY A 68 -24.11 20.62 13.29
N LYS A 69 -24.36 19.53 14.02
CA LYS A 69 -25.40 19.50 15.07
C LYS A 69 -25.01 20.32 16.31
N ASP A 70 -23.71 20.39 16.60
CA ASP A 70 -23.16 21.14 17.73
C ASP A 70 -23.04 22.65 17.46
N GLY A 71 -23.49 23.12 16.29
CA GLY A 71 -23.62 24.53 15.94
C GLY A 71 -22.58 25.05 14.94
N LEU A 72 -21.82 24.16 14.28
CA LEU A 72 -20.96 24.56 13.17
C LEU A 72 -21.81 25.11 12.00
N PRO A 73 -21.43 26.24 11.38
CA PRO A 73 -22.17 26.79 10.25
C PRO A 73 -22.27 25.82 9.07
N GLU A 74 -23.40 25.84 8.37
CA GLU A 74 -23.68 24.92 7.24
C GLU A 74 -22.65 25.07 6.10
N ASP A 75 -22.21 26.29 5.81
CA ASP A 75 -21.14 26.54 4.83
C ASP A 75 -19.82 25.85 5.24
N SER A 76 -19.47 25.90 6.53
CA SER A 76 -18.25 25.27 7.05
C SER A 76 -18.33 23.75 7.05
N VAL A 77 -19.51 23.18 7.31
CA VAL A 77 -19.76 21.72 7.18
C VAL A 77 -19.54 21.28 5.74
N LYS A 78 -20.10 22.03 4.78
CA LYS A 78 -19.98 21.74 3.35
C LYS A 78 -18.54 21.84 2.86
N ASP A 79 -17.81 22.88 3.27
CA ASP A 79 -16.39 23.04 2.94
C ASP A 79 -15.54 21.88 3.51
N ALA A 80 -15.87 21.40 4.71
CA ALA A 80 -15.19 20.26 5.33
C ALA A 80 -15.48 18.94 4.58
N GLU A 81 -16.74 18.67 4.21
CA GLU A 81 -17.11 17.50 3.40
C GLU A 81 -16.40 17.51 2.03
N ASP A 82 -16.32 18.69 1.38
CA ASP A 82 -15.61 18.86 0.11
C ASP A 82 -14.10 18.62 0.27
N ALA A 83 -13.50 19.07 1.36
CA ALA A 83 -12.09 18.82 1.66
C ALA A 83 -11.81 17.33 1.89
N VAL A 84 -12.67 16.65 2.65
CA VAL A 84 -12.59 15.21 2.90
C VAL A 84 -12.72 14.43 1.57
N GLN A 85 -13.66 14.84 0.70
CA GLN A 85 -13.84 14.22 -0.61
C GLN A 85 -12.61 14.39 -1.50
N LYS A 86 -12.04 15.61 -1.58
CA LYS A 86 -10.80 15.88 -2.32
C LYS A 86 -9.63 15.03 -1.84
N LEU A 87 -9.47 14.86 -0.51
CA LEU A 87 -8.44 14.00 0.06
C LEU A 87 -8.68 12.53 -0.30
N THR A 88 -9.92 12.06 -0.19
CA THR A 88 -10.30 10.69 -0.57
C THR A 88 -9.90 10.40 -2.02
N ASP A 89 -10.30 11.27 -2.95
CA ASP A 89 -10.03 11.09 -4.38
C ASP A 89 -8.53 11.11 -4.67
N LYS A 90 -7.79 12.01 -4.02
CA LYS A 90 -6.33 12.08 -4.13
C LYS A 90 -5.66 10.78 -3.70
N TYR A 91 -6.06 10.20 -2.58
CA TYR A 91 -5.42 8.98 -2.06
C TYR A 91 -5.85 7.71 -2.80
N ILE A 92 -7.09 7.66 -3.32
CA ILE A 92 -7.50 6.59 -4.24
C ILE A 92 -6.65 6.63 -5.51
N ALA A 93 -6.52 7.80 -6.15
CA ALA A 93 -5.70 7.95 -7.34
C ALA A 93 -4.22 7.59 -7.09
N LYS A 94 -3.69 7.92 -5.90
CA LYS A 94 -2.34 7.54 -5.49
C LYS A 94 -2.20 6.02 -5.35
N ALA A 95 -3.17 5.35 -4.74
CA ALA A 95 -3.15 3.89 -4.62
C ALA A 95 -3.18 3.22 -6.00
N ASP A 96 -3.99 3.73 -6.94
CA ASP A 96 -4.07 3.22 -8.31
C ASP A 96 -2.75 3.43 -9.08
N SER A 97 -2.12 4.59 -8.92
CA SER A 97 -0.80 4.86 -9.52
C SER A 97 0.26 3.89 -9.01
N ILE A 98 0.34 3.70 -7.68
CA ILE A 98 1.31 2.80 -7.06
C ILE A 98 1.08 1.35 -7.52
N LEU A 99 -0.17 0.90 -7.60
CA LEU A 99 -0.50 -0.42 -8.11
C LEU A 99 0.00 -0.59 -9.54
N LYS A 100 -0.31 0.37 -10.42
CA LYS A 100 0.11 0.35 -11.83
C LYS A 100 1.63 0.32 -11.97
N ASP A 101 2.34 1.15 -11.22
CA ASP A 101 3.79 1.18 -11.22
C ASP A 101 4.36 -0.17 -10.74
N LYS A 102 3.74 -0.76 -9.71
CA LYS A 102 4.18 -2.05 -9.19
C LYS A 102 3.90 -3.21 -10.15
N GLU A 103 2.78 -3.20 -10.85
CA GLU A 103 2.48 -4.18 -11.89
C GLU A 103 3.49 -4.10 -13.04
N ASN A 104 3.82 -2.89 -13.49
CA ASN A 104 4.83 -2.69 -14.53
C ASN A 104 6.22 -3.16 -14.08
N ASP A 105 6.60 -2.88 -12.84
CA ASP A 105 7.87 -3.33 -12.24
C ASP A 105 7.93 -4.87 -12.16
N ILE A 106 6.85 -5.52 -11.72
CA ILE A 106 6.78 -6.98 -11.63
C ILE A 106 6.83 -7.65 -13.02
N MET A 107 6.27 -7.02 -14.05
CA MET A 107 6.21 -7.60 -15.40
C MET A 107 7.37 -7.20 -16.30
N LYS A 108 8.16 -6.19 -15.92
CA LYS A 108 9.39 -5.83 -16.64
C LYS A 108 10.45 -6.92 -16.48
N VAL A 109 11.14 -7.17 -17.60
CA VAL A 109 12.33 -8.02 -17.71
C VAL A 109 13.53 -7.13 -17.92
#